data_AF-A0A396RMW9-F1
#
_entry.id   AF-A0A396RMW9-F1
#
_cell.length_a   1.000
_cell.length_b   1.000
_cell.length_c   1.000
_cell.angle_alpha   90.00
_cell.angle_beta   90.00
_cell.angle_gamma   90.00
#
_symmetry.space_group_name_H-M   'P 1'
#
loop_
_entity.id
_entity.type
_entity.pdbx_description
1 polymer ?
#
loop_
_entity_poly.entity_id
_entity_poly.type
_entity_poly.pdbx_seq_one_letter_code
_entity_poly.pdbx_strand_id
1 'polypeptide(L)'
;MFPFESFAPVAAILGILAIGGWVFTTWLRMKHGYPLDGAWGQAIYPRKNEEMAERVRLLSQESAQLRAELGSIKDRLANVERIVTDGAHGLTNEIEQLRGRAN
;
A
#
# COMPACT_ATOMS: atom_id res chain seq x y z
N MET A 1 41.53 -49.96 3.67
CA MET A 1 41.61 -48.50 3.83
C MET A 1 41.27 -47.89 2.48
N PHE A 2 40.19 -47.12 2.36
CA PHE A 2 39.76 -46.57 1.07
C PHE A 2 40.82 -45.61 0.50
N PRO A 3 41.16 -45.68 -0.80
CA PRO A 3 42.22 -44.86 -1.39
C PRO A 3 41.71 -43.43 -1.68
N PHE A 4 41.59 -42.60 -0.64
CA PHE A 4 41.12 -41.20 -0.76
C PHE A 4 41.99 -40.34 -1.68
N GLU A 5 43.28 -40.66 -1.79
CA GLU A 5 44.27 -39.98 -2.64
C GLU A 5 43.85 -39.93 -4.12
N SER A 6 43.25 -41.01 -4.63
CA SER A 6 42.82 -41.10 -6.04
C SER A 6 41.51 -40.38 -6.31
N PHE A 7 40.68 -40.16 -5.29
CA PHE A 7 39.37 -39.50 -5.43
C PHE A 7 39.44 -37.99 -5.19
N ALA A 8 40.46 -37.49 -4.48
CA ALA A 8 40.68 -36.07 -4.23
C ALA A 8 40.67 -35.19 -5.50
N PRO A 9 41.39 -35.51 -6.60
CA PRO A 9 41.37 -34.69 -7.80
C PRO A 9 39.99 -34.70 -8.50
N VAL A 10 39.30 -35.84 -8.50
CA VAL A 10 37.97 -35.97 -9.10
C VAL A 10 36.94 -35.15 -8.31
N ALA A 11 36.98 -35.21 -6.99
CA ALA A 11 36.11 -34.44 -6.11
C ALA A 11 36.33 -32.92 -6.28
N ALA A 12 37.58 -32.49 -6.45
CA ALA A 12 37.90 -31.08 -6.68
C ALA A 12 37.31 -30.56 -8.01
N ILE A 13 37.44 -31.33 -9.09
CA ILE A 13 36.87 -30.97 -10.41
C ILE A 13 35.33 -30.88 -10.33
N LEU A 14 34.69 -31.86 -9.69
CA LEU A 14 33.23 -31.86 -9.52
C LEU A 14 32.76 -30.68 -8.67
N GLY A 15 33.49 -30.31 -7.62
CA GLY A 15 33.19 -29.14 -6.80
C GLY A 15 33.23 -27.83 -7.59
N ILE A 16 34.26 -27.66 -8.43
CA ILE A 16 34.40 -26.47 -9.29
C ILE A 16 33.25 -26.41 -10.32
N LEU A 17 32.93 -27.53 -10.96
CA LEU A 17 31.82 -27.59 -11.93
C LEU A 17 30.46 -27.31 -11.29
N ALA A 18 30.23 -27.79 -10.06
CA ALA A 18 29.00 -27.52 -9.32
C ALA A 18 28.84 -26.02 -8.99
N ILE A 19 29.92 -25.38 -8.51
CA ILE A 19 29.92 -23.93 -8.24
C ILE A 19 29.72 -23.14 -9.53
N GLY A 20 30.44 -23.50 -10.61
CA GLY A 20 30.30 -22.88 -11.92
C GLY A 20 28.88 -22.98 -12.47
N GLY A 21 28.25 -24.16 -12.35
CA GLY A 21 26.86 -24.37 -12.73
C GLY A 21 25.90 -23.50 -11.92
N TRP A 22 26.07 -23.41 -10.60
CA TRP A 22 25.22 -22.58 -9.74
C TRP A 22 25.34 -21.08 -10.09
N VAL A 23 26.55 -20.58 -10.28
CA VAL A 23 26.80 -19.18 -10.70
C VAL A 23 26.20 -18.93 -12.08
N PHE A 24 26.37 -19.85 -13.03
CA PHE A 24 25.81 -19.71 -14.39
C PHE A 24 24.28 -19.66 -14.37
N THR A 25 23.62 -20.55 -13.62
CA THR A 25 22.15 -20.51 -13.51
C THR A 25 21.65 -19.24 -12.83
N THR A 26 22.37 -18.72 -11.82
CA THR A 26 22.04 -17.47 -11.15
C THR A 26 22.23 -16.27 -12.09
N TRP A 27 23.31 -16.27 -12.87
CA TRP A 27 23.57 -15.26 -13.91
C TRP A 27 22.48 -15.26 -14.99
N LEU A 28 22.06 -16.44 -15.43
CA LEU A 28 20.98 -16.58 -16.41
C LEU A 28 19.65 -16.02 -15.86
N ARG A 29 19.30 -16.34 -14.61
CA ARG A 29 18.09 -15.81 -13.94
C ARG A 29 18.14 -14.28 -13.83
N MET A 30 19.28 -13.72 -13.42
CA MET A 30 19.48 -12.27 -13.35
C MET A 30 19.31 -11.59 -14.71
N LYS A 31 19.92 -12.16 -15.77
CA LYS A 31 19.85 -11.63 -17.13
C LYS A 31 18.44 -11.71 -17.73
N HIS A 32 17.69 -12.76 -17.43
CA HIS A 32 16.33 -12.98 -17.93
C HIS A 32 15.24 -12.38 -17.04
N GLY A 33 15.60 -11.76 -15.90
CA GLY A 33 14.64 -11.04 -15.07
C GLY A 33 13.82 -11.92 -14.13
N TYR A 34 14.24 -13.17 -13.87
CA TYR A 34 13.57 -14.04 -12.91
C TYR A 34 13.93 -13.61 -11.49
N PRO A 35 12.95 -13.41 -10.59
CA PRO A 35 13.20 -12.99 -9.23
C PRO A 35 14.20 -13.94 -8.56
N LEU A 36 15.27 -13.37 -8.02
CA LEU A 36 16.16 -14.10 -7.12
C LEU A 36 15.39 -14.22 -5.81
N ASP A 37 14.81 -15.40 -5.58
CA ASP A 37 14.20 -15.73 -4.31
C ASP A 37 15.29 -15.73 -3.23
N GLY A 38 15.29 -14.71 -2.37
CA GLY A 38 15.98 -14.82 -1.10
C GLY A 38 15.42 -16.02 -0.31
N ALA A 39 16.18 -16.57 0.63
CA ALA A 39 15.78 -17.71 1.46
C ALA A 39 14.46 -17.53 2.25
N TRP A 40 13.82 -16.35 2.14
CA TRP A 40 12.57 -15.95 2.77
C TRP A 40 11.63 -15.22 1.80
N GLY A 41 11.62 -15.59 0.51
CA GLY A 41 10.60 -15.11 -0.46
C GLY A 41 10.67 -13.62 -0.79
N GLN A 42 11.73 -12.92 -0.39
CA GLN A 42 11.98 -11.55 -0.84
C GLN A 42 12.65 -11.59 -2.20
N ALA A 43 11.91 -11.20 -3.24
CA ALA A 43 12.47 -10.94 -4.55
C ALA A 43 13.45 -9.76 -4.44
N ILE A 44 14.75 -10.03 -4.49
CA ILE A 44 15.78 -8.99 -4.58
C ILE A 44 15.77 -8.48 -6.03
N TYR A 45 14.78 -7.66 -6.36
CA TYR A 45 14.81 -6.76 -7.51
C TYR A 45 14.40 -5.36 -7.03
N PRO A 46 15.32 -4.38 -6.99
CA PRO A 46 14.94 -2.98 -6.98
C PRO A 46 14.47 -2.59 -8.39
N ARG A 47 13.38 -3.20 -8.87
CA ARG A 47 12.77 -2.79 -10.15
C ARG A 47 11.88 -1.58 -9.88
N LYS A 48 12.40 -0.41 -10.26
CA LYS A 48 11.66 0.84 -10.51
C LYS A 48 10.74 1.29 -9.37
N ASN A 49 11.35 1.88 -8.35
CA ASN A 49 10.62 2.70 -7.37
C ASN A 49 9.99 3.96 -7.98
N GLU A 50 10.36 4.39 -9.19
CA GLU A 50 9.83 5.62 -9.79
C GLU A 50 8.36 5.51 -10.18
N GLU A 51 7.96 4.48 -10.94
CA GLU A 51 6.56 4.29 -11.34
C GLU A 51 5.64 4.00 -10.14
N MET A 52 6.14 3.25 -9.16
CA MET A 52 5.41 2.99 -7.91
C MET A 52 5.34 4.23 -7.01
N ALA A 53 6.41 5.01 -6.90
CA ALA A 53 6.40 6.27 -6.14
C ALA A 53 5.52 7.33 -6.82
N GLU A 54 5.46 7.37 -8.14
CA GLU A 54 4.57 8.24 -8.90
C GLU A 54 3.10 7.85 -8.67
N ARG A 55 2.77 6.55 -8.73
CA ARG A 55 1.44 6.05 -8.37
C ARG A 55 1.05 6.36 -6.92
N VAL A 56 1.99 6.21 -5.97
CA VAL A 56 1.75 6.57 -4.57
C VAL A 56 1.53 8.07 -4.42
N ARG A 57 2.25 8.91 -5.17
CA ARG A 57 2.02 10.36 -5.20
C ARG A 57 0.64 10.70 -5.77
N LEU A 58 0.24 10.09 -6.88
CA LEU A 58 -1.08 10.30 -7.48
C LEU A 58 -2.21 9.86 -6.54
N LEU A 59 -2.11 8.67 -5.93
CA LEU A 59 -3.09 8.18 -4.94
C LEU A 59 -3.15 9.04 -3.67
N SER A 60 -2.02 9.59 -3.24
CA SER A 60 -1.96 10.52 -2.11
C SER A 60 -2.66 11.84 -2.43
N GLN A 61 -2.51 12.34 -3.65
CA GLN A 61 -3.22 13.53 -4.14
C GLN A 61 -4.73 13.29 -4.22
N GLU A 62 -5.18 12.16 -4.77
CA GLU A 62 -6.60 11.76 -4.79
C GLU A 62 -7.17 11.64 -3.37
N SER A 63 -6.41 11.05 -2.44
CA SER A 63 -6.81 10.93 -1.04
C SER A 63 -6.96 12.28 -0.35
N ALA A 64 -6.10 13.25 -0.67
CA ALA A 64 -6.20 14.61 -0.14
C ALA A 64 -7.44 15.34 -0.69
N GLN A 65 -7.73 15.19 -1.98
CA GLN A 65 -8.92 15.76 -2.61
C GLN A 65 -10.21 15.16 -2.02
N LEU A 66 -10.29 13.83 -1.90
CA LEU A 66 -11.47 13.17 -1.31
C LEU A 66 -11.73 13.62 0.12
N ARG A 67 -10.66 13.84 0.91
CA ARG A 67 -10.78 14.37 2.28
C ARG A 67 -11.30 15.80 2.31
N ALA A 68 -10.90 16.64 1.34
CA ALA A 68 -11.41 18.01 1.22
C ALA A 68 -12.89 18.02 0.80
N GLU A 69 -13.27 17.19 -0.18
CA GLU A 69 -14.67 17.04 -0.60
C GLU A 69 -15.54 16.52 0.56
N LEU A 70 -15.09 15.50 1.28
CA LEU A 70 -15.77 15.01 2.49
C LEU A 70 -15.89 16.08 3.58
N GLY A 71 -14.87 16.93 3.76
CA GLY A 71 -14.94 18.07 4.68
C GLY A 71 -16.07 19.04 4.31
N SER A 72 -16.16 19.44 3.04
CA SER A 72 -17.21 20.34 2.57
C SER A 72 -18.63 19.76 2.74
N ILE A 73 -18.79 18.45 2.58
CA ILE A 73 -20.07 17.76 2.79
C ILE A 73 -20.42 17.75 4.28
N LYS A 74 -19.44 17.51 5.16
CA LYS A 74 -19.65 17.56 6.62
C LYS A 74 -20.10 18.95 7.08
N ASP A 75 -19.48 20.02 6.58
CA ASP A 75 -19.87 21.39 6.95
C ASP A 75 -21.31 21.70 6.53
N ARG A 76 -21.71 21.23 5.34
CA ARG A 76 -23.09 21.36 4.87
C ARG A 76 -24.06 20.55 5.70
N LEU A 77 -23.70 19.32 6.09
CA LEU A 77 -24.51 18.49 6.97
C LEU A 77 -24.70 19.14 8.34
N ALA A 78 -23.65 19.72 8.92
CA ALA A 78 -23.74 20.46 10.18
C ALA A 78 -24.67 21.68 10.07
N ASN A 79 -24.62 22.41 8.95
CA ASN A 79 -25.55 23.50 8.69
C ASN A 79 -27.00 23.01 8.57
N VAL A 80 -27.24 21.88 7.90
CA VAL A 80 -28.57 21.27 7.79
C VAL A 80 -29.07 20.83 9.16
N GLU A 81 -28.23 20.16 9.96
CA GLU A 81 -28.54 19.75 11.33
C GLU A 81 -28.97 20.96 12.18
N ARG A 82 -28.24 22.07 12.08
CA ARG A 82 -28.57 23.32 12.78
C ARG A 82 -29.91 23.89 12.33
N ILE A 83 -30.20 23.94 11.03
CA ILE A 83 -31.49 24.43 10.51
C ILE A 83 -32.65 23.58 11.02
N VAL A 84 -32.51 22.25 10.95
CA VAL A 84 -33.56 21.32 11.38
C VAL A 84 -33.80 21.42 12.88
N THR A 85 -32.73 21.55 13.67
CA THR A 85 -32.82 21.62 15.14
C THR A 85 -33.33 22.98 15.61
N ASP A 86 -32.70 24.08 15.18
CA ASP A 86 -33.06 25.43 15.60
C ASP A 86 -34.44 25.85 15.07
N GLY A 87 -34.76 25.48 13.81
CA GLY A 87 -36.03 25.83 13.17
C GLY A 87 -37.24 25.19 13.84
N ALA A 88 -37.13 23.94 14.31
CA ALA A 88 -38.23 23.26 14.98
C ALA A 88 -38.55 23.88 16.35
N HIS A 89 -37.52 24.27 17.11
CA HIS A 89 -37.71 24.93 18.41
C HIS A 89 -38.18 26.38 18.26
N GLY A 90 -37.67 27.11 17.26
CA GLY A 90 -38.09 28.48 16.94
C GLY A 90 -39.59 28.56 16.62
N LEU A 91 -40.05 27.73 15.68
CA LEU A 91 -41.46 27.70 15.27
C LEU A 91 -42.40 27.36 16.45
N THR A 92 -42.03 26.38 17.28
CA THR A 92 -42.83 25.97 18.44
C THR A 92 -42.98 27.12 19.44
N ASN A 93 -41.89 27.85 19.71
CA ASN A 93 -41.91 29.01 20.60
C ASN A 93 -42.73 30.18 20.02
N GLU A 94 -42.66 30.39 18.70
CA GLU A 94 -43.42 31.43 18.00
C GLU A 94 -44.94 31.14 18.05
N ILE A 95 -45.32 29.87 17.87
CA ILE A 95 -46.71 29.41 17.99
C ILE A 95 -47.24 29.64 19.42
N GLU A 96 -46.45 29.32 20.45
CA GLU A 96 -46.88 29.48 21.84
C GLU A 96 -47.04 30.97 22.22
N GLN A 97 -46.16 31.85 21.73
CA GLN A 97 -46.32 33.30 21.91
C GLN A 97 -47.59 33.85 21.26
N LEU A 98 -47.94 33.37 20.05
CA LEU A 98 -49.17 33.78 19.38
C LEU A 98 -50.42 33.27 20.12
N ARG A 99 -50.36 32.06 20.69
CA ARG A 99 -51.44 31.52 21.54
C ARG A 99 -51.66 32.32 22.82
N GLY A 100 -50.59 32.74 23.50
CA GLY A 100 -50.68 33.51 24.73
C GLY A 100 -51.20 34.94 24.54
N ARG A 101 -51.03 35.52 23.35
CA ARG A 101 -51.50 36.89 23.02
C ARG A 101 -52.96 36.94 22.55
N ALA A 102 -53.48 35.83 22.05
CA ALA A 102 -54.83 35.72 21.48
C ALA A 102 -55.91 35.32 22.52
N ASN A 103 -55.51 34.97 23.75
CA ASN A 103 -56.38 34.76 24.91
C ASN A 103 -56.23 35.91 25.91
#